data_AF-A0A7C1TLF5-F1
#
_entry.id   AF-A0A7C1TLF5-F1
#
_cell.length_a   1.000
_cell.length_b   1.000
_cell.length_c   1.000
_cell.angle_alpha   90.00
_cell.angle_beta   90.00
_cell.angle_gamma   90.00
#
_symmetry.space_group_name_H-M   'P 1'
#
loop_
_entity.id
_entity.type
_entity.pdbx_description
1 polymer ?
#
loop_
_entity_poly.entity_id
_entity_poly.type
_entity_poly.pdbx_seq_one_letter_code
_entity_poly.pdbx_strand_id
1 'polypeptide(L)' 'MTPSQPYLLRAIYDWIVDNDLTPYVLVNAEHPQAQIPRQYVENGK' A
#
# COMPACT_ATOMS: atom_id res chain seq x y z
N MET A 1 10.64 -10.00 17.32
CA MET A 1 11.22 -9.33 16.14
C MET A 1 10.12 -8.50 15.50
N THR A 2 10.43 -7.28 15.04
CA THR A 2 9.45 -6.40 14.38
C THR A 2 9.31 -6.78 12.89
N PRO A 3 8.11 -6.67 12.28
CA PRO A 3 7.94 -6.92 10.86
C PRO A 3 8.78 -5.96 9.99
N SER A 4 9.42 -6.47 8.95
CA SER A 4 10.21 -5.68 8.00
C SER A 4 9.37 -4.94 6.95
N GLN A 5 8.15 -5.42 6.69
CA GLN A 5 7.22 -4.87 5.69
C GLN A 5 7.07 -3.34 5.71
N PRO A 6 6.82 -2.66 6.84
CA PRO A 6 6.66 -1.19 6.83
C PRO A 6 7.96 -0.44 6.51
N TYR A 7 9.13 -1.05 6.68
CA TYR A 7 10.41 -0.44 6.30
C TYR A 7 10.67 -0.58 4.78
N LEU A 8 10.38 -1.76 4.23
CA LEU A 8 10.49 -2.02 2.79
C LEU A 8 9.52 -1.15 1.98
N LEU A 9 8.28 -0.98 2.46
CA LEU A 9 7.30 -0.11 1.80
C LEU A 9 7.81 1.32 1.66
N ARG A 10 8.41 1.88 2.72
CA ARG A 10 8.98 3.24 2.71
C ARG A 10 10.17 3.34 1.76
N ALA A 11 11.11 2.40 1.83
CA ALA A 11 12.27 2.41 0.94
C ALA A 11 11.89 2.34 -0.55
N ILE A 12 10.88 1.53 -0.90
CA ILE A 12 10.37 1.44 -2.27
C ILE A 12 9.62 2.73 -2.65
N TYR A 13 8.80 3.27 -1.76
CA TYR A 13 8.08 4.53 -2.00
C TYR A 13 9.06 5.67 -2.32
N ASP A 14 10.09 5.86 -1.48
CA ASP A 14 11.10 6.91 -1.66
C ASP A 14 11.82 6.72 -3.00
N TRP A 15 12.23 5.48 -3.32
CA TRP A 15 12.86 5.17 -4.60
C TRP A 15 11.96 5.48 -5.80
N ILE A 16 10.66 5.18 -5.75
CA ILE A 16 9.73 5.50 -6.84
C ILE A 16 9.62 7.03 -7.03
N VAL A 17 9.49 7.77 -5.93
CA VAL A 17 9.36 9.24 -5.96
C VAL A 17 10.65 9.90 -6.47
N ASP A 18 11.82 9.43 -6.02
CA ASP A 18 13.13 9.91 -6.48
C ASP A 18 13.36 9.71 -7.99
N ASN A 19 12.58 8.84 -8.63
CA ASN A 19 12.63 8.57 -10.06
C ASN A 19 11.49 9.26 -10.85
N ASP A 20 10.82 10.25 -10.27
CA ASP A 20 9.70 10.99 -10.87
C ASP A 20 8.53 10.07 -11.32
N LEU A 21 8.33 8.95 -10.62
CA LEU A 21 7.24 8.00 -10.89
C LEU A 21 6.09 8.17 -9.88
N THR A 22 4.92 7.63 -10.22
CA THR A 22 3.75 7.65 -9.33
C THR A 22 3.65 6.33 -8.54
N PRO A 23 3.80 6.35 -7.20
CA PRO A 23 3.66 5.15 -6.39
C PRO A 23 2.19 4.74 -6.23
N TYR A 24 1.91 3.48 -6.56
CA TYR A 24 0.62 2.83 -6.31
C TYR A 24 0.79 1.75 -5.24
N VAL A 25 -0.17 1.65 -4.32
CA VAL A 25 -0.18 0.64 -3.26
C VAL A 25 -1.40 -0.25 -3.42
N LEU A 26 -1.15 -1.55 -3.54
CA LEU A 26 -2.22 -2.55 -3.48
C LEU A 26 -2.56 -2.84 -2.02
N VAL A 27 -3.83 -2.68 -1.66
CA VAL A 27 -4.32 -2.96 -0.31
C VAL A 27 -5.28 -4.15 -0.33
N ASN A 28 -5.32 -4.90 0.76
CA ASN A 28 -6.36 -5.91 0.95
C ASN A 28 -7.60 -5.20 1.55
N ALA A 29 -8.64 -5.01 0.74
CA ALA A 29 -9.87 -4.36 1.16
C ALA A 29 -10.69 -5.20 2.16
N GLU A 30 -10.43 -6.51 2.23
CA GLU A 30 -11.12 -7.44 3.14
C GLU A 30 -10.49 -7.47 4.55
N HIS A 31 -9.35 -6.82 4.75
CA HIS A 31 -8.72 -6.78 6.06
C HIS A 31 -9.70 -6.16 7.10
N PRO A 32 -9.94 -6.79 8.27
CA PRO A 32 -10.98 -6.35 9.20
C PRO A 32 -10.81 -4.90 9.70
N GLN A 33 -9.58 -4.40 9.69
CA GLN A 33 -9.24 -3.04 10.12
C GLN A 33 -9.12 -2.04 8.96
N ALA A 34 -9.40 -2.44 7.71
CA ALA A 34 -9.32 -1.55 6.55
C ALA A 34 -10.43 -0.48 6.58
N GLN A 35 -10.02 0.79 6.63
CA GLN A 35 -10.91 1.95 6.54
C GLN A 35 -10.69 2.64 5.19
N ILE A 36 -11.42 2.19 4.17
CA ILE A 36 -11.34 2.69 2.80
C ILE A 36 -12.75 2.88 2.22
N PRO A 37 -12.93 3.76 1.22
CA PRO A 37 -14.24 3.91 0.57
C PRO A 37 -14.60 2.64 -0.21
N ARG A 38 -15.61 1.92 0.26
CA ARG A 38 -15.98 0.59 -0.26
C ARG A 38 -16.48 0.63 -1.71
N GLN A 39 -16.98 1.76 -2.19
CA GLN A 39 -17.48 1.90 -3.56
C GLN A 39 -16.40 1.74 -4.65
N TYR A 40 -15.11 1.81 -4.30
CA TYR A 40 -14.00 1.66 -5.24
C TYR A 40 -13.27 0.32 -5.12
N VAL A 41 -13.78 -0.60 -4.30
CA VAL A 41 -13.16 -1.92 -4.10
C VAL A 41 -13.50 -2.81 -5.28
N GLU A 42 -12.48 -3.39 -5.92
CA GLU A 42 -12.62 -4.29 -7.06
C GLU A 42 -11.96 -5.63 -6.71
N ASN A 43 -12.73 -6.72 -6.74
CA ASN A 43 -12.24 -8.07 -6.44
C ASN A 43 -11.54 -8.21 -5.07
N GLY A 44 -12.06 -7.52 -4.04
CA GLY A 44 -11.50 -7.56 -2.68
C GLY A 44 -10.18 -6.79 -2.51
N LYS A 45 -9.83 -5.94 -3.48
CA LYS A 45 -8.62 -5.13 -3.51
C LYS A 45 -8.93 -3.67 -3.79
#